data_AF-A0A349HSA8-F1
#
_entry.id   AF-A0A349HSA8-F1
#
_cell.length_a   1.000
_cell.length_b   1.000
_cell.length_c   1.000
_cell.angle_alpha   90.00
_cell.angle_beta   90.00
_cell.angle_gamma   90.00
#
_symmetry.space_group_name_H-M   'P 1'
#
loop_
_entity.id
_entity.type
_entity.pdbx_description
1 polymer ?
#
loop_
_entity_poly.entity_id
_entity_poly.type
_entity_poly.pdbx_seq_one_letter_code
_entity_poly.pdbx_strand_id
1 'polypeptide(L)'
;MKELGIYIHIPFCIKKCGYCDFYSVKWDEESENIYIHSAINEIKSYYELSSKYVVDSIYMGGGTPSIINPKNLEKIISAIRSIFTVEENSEISMEANPNSLSENLKIYGEIGINRLSIGIQSLNDNILKRIGRIHNSKEALQAIDSAISFGFENINADVMFNIPEQTVDDINDTISQLITKKIRHISFYSLKLEEGTPMYSLKKDKKIVMPEEDLEREMYYAGRNVMEKHGLMQYEISNFAVKGYECRHNLKYWKQEEYIGIGPSAHSFLGNVRFSNPSELTEYITSGENGVFERNTLEEMDEND
;
A
#
# COMPACT_ATOMS: atom_id res chain seq x y z
N MET A 1 -2.77 27.43 -2.82
CA MET A 1 -2.28 26.22 -3.52
C MET A 1 -3.31 25.13 -3.32
N LYS A 2 -3.53 24.26 -4.31
CA LYS A 2 -4.43 23.10 -4.20
C LYS A 2 -3.68 21.96 -3.50
N GLU A 3 -4.39 21.12 -2.75
CA GLU A 3 -3.79 19.93 -2.11
C GLU A 3 -3.45 18.86 -3.17
N LEU A 4 -2.32 18.19 -2.99
CA LEU A 4 -1.81 17.16 -3.90
C LEU A 4 -1.36 15.92 -3.12
N GLY A 5 -1.87 14.75 -3.52
CA GLY A 5 -1.30 13.48 -3.09
C GLY A 5 -0.09 13.05 -3.93
N ILE A 6 0.86 12.36 -3.32
CA ILE A 6 1.94 11.69 -4.06
C ILE A 6 1.92 10.20 -3.74
N TYR A 7 1.68 9.37 -4.75
CA TYR A 7 1.85 7.92 -4.67
C TYR A 7 3.23 7.53 -5.19
N ILE A 8 3.91 6.63 -4.49
CA ILE A 8 5.23 6.14 -4.88
C ILE A 8 5.17 4.62 -4.96
N HIS A 9 5.22 4.09 -6.17
CA HIS A 9 5.17 2.67 -6.43
C HIS A 9 6.57 2.05 -6.32
N ILE A 10 6.85 1.37 -5.22
CA ILE A 10 8.10 0.63 -5.03
C ILE A 10 7.97 -0.74 -5.70
N PRO A 11 8.70 -1.04 -6.78
CA PRO A 11 8.45 -2.24 -7.59
C PRO A 11 9.17 -3.49 -7.07
N PHE A 12 9.65 -3.52 -5.83
CA PHE A 12 10.55 -4.58 -5.36
C PHE A 12 9.91 -5.47 -4.30
N CYS A 13 10.09 -6.78 -4.46
CA CYS A 13 9.72 -7.80 -3.49
C CYS A 13 10.89 -8.77 -3.28
N ILE A 14 11.09 -9.25 -2.05
CA ILE A 14 11.98 -10.42 -1.79
C ILE A 14 11.39 -11.67 -2.45
N LYS A 15 10.07 -11.83 -2.31
CA LYS A 15 9.29 -12.93 -2.88
C LYS A 15 7.87 -12.44 -3.17
N LYS A 16 7.42 -12.62 -4.41
CA LYS A 16 6.04 -12.31 -4.80
C LYS A 16 5.07 -13.32 -4.17
N CYS A 17 3.98 -12.83 -3.57
CA CYS A 17 2.93 -13.68 -3.01
C CYS A 17 2.14 -14.35 -4.14
N GLY A 18 1.61 -15.55 -3.91
CA GLY A 18 0.95 -16.35 -4.95
C GLY A 18 -0.35 -15.76 -5.49
N TYR A 19 -0.95 -14.82 -4.76
CA TYR A 19 -2.17 -14.10 -5.12
C TYR A 19 -1.94 -12.69 -5.65
N CYS A 20 -0.72 -12.15 -5.47
CA CYS A 20 -0.47 -10.74 -5.72
C CYS A 20 -0.38 -10.47 -7.22
N ASP A 21 -1.22 -9.58 -7.71
CA ASP A 21 -1.28 -9.10 -9.09
C ASP A 21 -0.49 -7.80 -9.30
N PHE A 22 -0.18 -7.05 -8.22
CA PHE A 22 0.64 -5.85 -8.29
C PHE A 22 1.97 -6.09 -9.04
N TYR A 23 2.38 -5.07 -9.79
CA TYR A 23 3.68 -5.08 -10.44
C TYR A 23 4.79 -5.12 -9.40
N SER A 24 5.64 -6.13 -9.49
CA SER A 24 6.83 -6.21 -8.65
C SER A 24 7.86 -7.15 -9.28
N VAL A 25 9.11 -6.74 -9.23
CA VAL A 25 10.28 -7.54 -9.59
C VAL A 25 11.02 -8.00 -8.34
N LYS A 26 11.94 -8.95 -8.53
CA LYS A 26 12.82 -9.39 -7.45
C LYS A 26 13.75 -8.24 -7.05
N TRP A 27 13.91 -8.03 -5.75
CA TRP A 27 14.83 -7.04 -5.22
C TRP A 27 16.30 -7.43 -5.43
N ASP A 28 17.09 -6.45 -5.85
CA ASP A 28 18.55 -6.41 -5.75
C ASP A 28 19.00 -4.94 -5.59
N GLU A 29 20.20 -4.76 -5.02
CA GLU A 29 20.72 -3.43 -4.66
C GLU A 29 21.03 -2.54 -5.88
N GLU A 30 21.45 -3.12 -7.00
CA GLU A 30 21.78 -2.38 -8.21
C GLU A 30 20.50 -1.79 -8.83
N SER A 31 19.49 -2.65 -9.06
CA SER A 31 18.18 -2.24 -9.57
C SER A 31 17.50 -1.23 -8.65
N GLU A 32 17.62 -1.40 -7.32
CA GLU A 32 17.11 -0.41 -6.36
C GLU A 32 17.73 0.97 -6.62
N ASN A 33 19.05 1.08 -6.65
CA ASN A 33 19.72 2.37 -6.79
C ASN A 33 19.39 3.05 -8.14
N ILE A 34 19.28 2.29 -9.22
CA ILE A 34 18.87 2.80 -10.54
C ILE A 34 17.42 3.31 -10.49
N TYR A 35 16.50 2.53 -9.91
CA TYR A 35 15.11 2.94 -9.73
C TYR A 35 15.00 4.24 -8.93
N ILE A 36 15.71 4.35 -7.80
CA ILE A 36 15.69 5.53 -6.93
C ILE A 36 16.17 6.77 -7.70
N HIS A 37 17.20 6.63 -8.54
CA HIS A 37 17.65 7.72 -9.40
C HIS A 37 16.56 8.17 -10.39
N SER A 38 15.90 7.22 -11.06
CA SER A 38 14.81 7.51 -12.00
C SER A 38 13.61 8.18 -11.28
N ALA A 39 13.19 7.67 -10.12
CA ALA A 39 12.13 8.26 -9.29
C ALA A 39 12.42 9.71 -8.88
N ILE A 40 13.67 10.02 -8.52
CA ILE A 40 14.08 11.40 -8.21
C ILE A 40 14.00 12.29 -9.45
N ASN A 41 14.38 11.78 -10.63
CA ASN A 41 14.26 12.53 -11.87
C ASN A 41 12.78 12.77 -12.24
N GLU A 42 11.90 11.81 -11.97
CA GLU A 42 10.46 11.97 -12.17
C GLU A 42 9.89 13.06 -11.28
N ILE A 43 10.21 13.03 -9.98
CA ILE A 43 9.79 14.06 -9.02
C ILE A 43 10.23 15.45 -9.50
N LYS A 44 11.46 15.59 -9.99
CA LYS A 44 11.99 16.85 -10.52
C LYS A 44 11.27 17.32 -11.77
N SER A 45 10.75 16.40 -12.60
CA SER A 45 10.00 16.75 -13.82
C SER A 45 8.71 17.53 -13.50
N TYR A 46 8.19 17.40 -12.29
CA TYR A 46 7.00 18.12 -11.83
C TYR A 46 7.29 19.51 -11.24
N TYR A 47 8.49 20.06 -11.43
CA TYR A 47 8.87 21.37 -10.87
C TYR A 47 7.88 22.50 -11.18
N GLU A 48 7.31 22.54 -12.38
CA GLU A 48 6.32 23.56 -12.77
C GLU A 48 5.01 23.51 -11.97
N LEU A 49 4.73 22.38 -11.28
CA LEU A 49 3.58 22.23 -10.39
C LEU A 49 3.82 22.80 -8.99
N SER A 50 5.08 23.03 -8.60
CA SER A 50 5.46 23.44 -7.24
C SER A 50 4.75 24.69 -6.72
N SER A 51 4.47 25.65 -7.61
CA SER A 51 3.80 26.91 -7.26
C SER A 51 2.27 26.80 -7.17
N LYS A 52 1.70 25.72 -7.72
CA LYS A 52 0.26 25.50 -7.79
C LYS A 52 -0.24 24.62 -6.64
N TYR A 53 0.61 23.71 -6.18
CA TYR A 53 0.23 22.65 -5.25
C TYR A 53 1.00 22.66 -3.94
N VAL A 54 0.33 22.20 -2.90
CA VAL A 54 0.93 21.85 -1.60
C VAL A 54 0.69 20.35 -1.37
N VAL A 55 1.73 19.63 -0.95
CA VAL A 55 1.64 18.17 -0.75
C VAL A 55 1.13 17.89 0.65
N ASP A 56 -0.03 17.24 0.72
CA ASP A 56 -0.76 16.98 1.96
C ASP A 56 -0.74 15.48 2.34
N SER A 57 -0.42 14.61 1.37
CA SER A 57 -0.22 13.17 1.59
C SER A 57 0.86 12.58 0.68
N ILE A 58 1.65 11.66 1.22
CA ILE A 58 2.62 10.84 0.49
C ILE A 58 2.36 9.38 0.87
N TYR A 59 2.23 8.49 -0.11
CA TYR A 59 1.99 7.08 0.13
C TYR A 59 2.99 6.23 -0.64
N MET A 60 3.85 5.50 0.09
CA MET A 60 4.77 4.53 -0.47
C MET A 60 4.15 3.14 -0.40
N GLY A 61 3.88 2.53 -1.55
CA GLY A 61 3.26 1.21 -1.65
C GLY A 61 3.77 0.39 -2.84
N GLY A 62 3.03 -0.65 -3.22
CA GLY A 62 3.31 -1.48 -4.40
C GLY A 62 3.86 -2.85 -4.03
N GLY A 63 5.15 -3.09 -4.29
CA GLY A 63 5.87 -4.28 -3.88
C GLY A 63 6.06 -4.33 -2.36
N THR A 64 7.22 -3.91 -1.86
CA THR A 64 7.46 -3.87 -0.41
C THR A 64 8.40 -2.71 -0.06
N PRO A 65 7.88 -1.49 0.20
CA PRO A 65 8.70 -0.33 0.56
C PRO A 65 9.69 -0.58 1.71
N SER A 66 9.27 -1.31 2.74
CA SER A 66 10.12 -1.64 3.90
C SER A 66 11.39 -2.47 3.60
N ILE A 67 11.58 -3.05 2.40
CA ILE A 67 12.86 -3.73 2.06
C ILE A 67 13.90 -2.78 1.46
N ILE A 68 13.46 -1.59 1.04
CA ILE A 68 14.32 -0.58 0.41
C ILE A 68 15.25 -0.02 1.47
N ASN A 69 16.49 0.29 1.07
CA ASN A 69 17.44 0.95 1.96
C ASN A 69 16.81 2.25 2.48
N PRO A 70 16.70 2.46 3.80
CA PRO A 70 16.06 3.65 4.35
C PRO A 70 16.69 4.95 3.84
N LYS A 71 18.00 4.98 3.57
CA LYS A 71 18.67 6.15 2.97
C LYS A 71 18.19 6.46 1.55
N ASN A 72 17.73 5.46 0.82
CA ASN A 72 17.14 5.66 -0.51
C ASN A 72 15.71 6.20 -0.43
N LEU A 73 14.93 5.77 0.57
CA LEU A 73 13.63 6.39 0.88
C LEU A 73 13.80 7.85 1.32
N GLU A 74 14.81 8.15 2.13
CA GLU A 74 15.17 9.51 2.54
C GLU A 74 15.45 10.42 1.34
N LYS A 75 16.19 9.92 0.33
CA LYS A 75 16.47 10.67 -0.90
C LYS A 75 15.19 11.01 -1.68
N ILE A 76 14.24 10.07 -1.76
CA ILE A 76 12.95 10.30 -2.41
C ILE A 76 12.17 11.40 -1.68
N ILE A 77 11.99 11.28 -0.36
CA ILE A 77 11.26 12.27 0.44
C ILE A 77 11.96 13.65 0.38
N SER A 78 13.29 13.67 0.40
CA SER A 78 14.07 14.90 0.24
C SER A 78 13.88 15.54 -1.13
N ALA A 79 13.82 14.74 -2.20
CA ALA A 79 13.52 15.25 -3.53
C ALA A 79 12.12 15.87 -3.60
N ILE A 80 11.11 15.23 -3.00
CA ILE A 80 9.75 15.81 -2.91
C ILE A 80 9.80 17.15 -2.19
N ARG A 81 10.43 17.22 -1.01
CA ARG A 81 10.56 18.45 -0.21
C ARG A 81 11.38 19.55 -0.90
N SER A 82 12.25 19.20 -1.83
CA SER A 82 13.03 20.19 -2.62
C SER A 82 12.21 20.83 -3.75
N ILE A 83 11.14 20.17 -4.19
CA ILE A 83 10.28 20.62 -5.29
C ILE A 83 8.99 21.22 -4.75
N PHE A 84 8.33 20.55 -3.81
CA PHE A 84 7.03 20.93 -3.28
C PHE A 84 7.13 21.44 -1.85
N THR A 85 6.24 22.37 -1.52
CA THR A 85 5.91 22.61 -0.11
C THR A 85 5.11 21.41 0.39
N VAL A 86 5.61 20.75 1.44
CA VAL A 86 4.93 19.63 2.11
C VAL A 86 4.32 20.18 3.40
N GLU A 87 3.04 19.91 3.65
CA GLU A 87 2.35 20.37 4.86
C GLU A 87 3.00 19.79 6.12
N GLU A 88 3.06 20.58 7.18
CA GLU A 88 3.65 20.16 8.48
C GLU A 88 2.92 18.94 9.06
N ASN A 89 1.59 18.87 8.87
CA ASN A 89 0.72 17.78 9.28
C ASN A 89 0.39 16.80 8.12
N SER A 90 1.20 16.78 7.06
CA SER A 90 1.04 15.82 5.97
C SER A 90 1.07 14.37 6.47
N GLU A 91 0.24 13.52 5.87
CA GLU A 91 0.31 12.07 6.13
C GLU A 91 1.36 11.44 5.21
N ILE A 92 2.39 10.82 5.80
CA ILE A 92 3.42 10.09 5.07
C ILE A 92 3.29 8.61 5.45
N SER A 93 2.65 7.86 4.56
CA SER A 93 2.33 6.44 4.69
C SER A 93 3.39 5.56 4.04
N MET A 94 3.67 4.42 4.66
CA MET A 94 4.51 3.39 4.07
C MET A 94 3.95 1.98 4.31
N GLU A 95 3.89 1.17 3.26
CA GLU A 95 3.60 -0.25 3.35
C GLU A 95 4.80 -1.07 3.84
N ALA A 96 4.53 -2.05 4.70
CA ALA A 96 5.53 -2.91 5.27
C ALA A 96 5.05 -4.36 5.42
N ASN A 97 5.98 -5.29 5.25
CA ASN A 97 5.79 -6.65 5.71
C ASN A 97 6.30 -6.77 7.16
N PRO A 98 5.70 -7.64 8.00
CA PRO A 98 6.16 -7.82 9.39
C PRO A 98 7.67 -8.08 9.51
N ASN A 99 8.23 -8.89 8.61
CA ASN A 99 9.62 -9.37 8.69
C ASN A 99 10.66 -8.33 8.25
N SER A 100 10.25 -7.20 7.67
CA SER A 100 11.15 -6.15 7.17
C SER A 100 11.06 -4.85 7.98
N LEU A 101 10.24 -4.81 9.04
CA LEU A 101 9.92 -3.56 9.73
C LEU A 101 10.89 -3.24 10.89
N SER A 102 11.27 -4.23 11.70
CA SER A 102 11.78 -4.00 13.07
C SER A 102 13.11 -3.23 13.17
N GLU A 103 14.00 -3.36 12.20
CA GLU A 103 15.35 -2.78 12.29
C GLU A 103 15.39 -1.28 11.92
N ASN A 104 14.40 -0.81 11.16
CA ASN A 104 14.45 0.50 10.50
C ASN A 104 13.40 1.51 11.01
N LEU A 105 12.56 1.13 11.98
CA LEU A 105 11.50 1.99 12.55
C LEU A 105 12.02 3.39 12.94
N LYS A 106 13.22 3.44 13.55
CA LYS A 106 13.85 4.70 13.92
C LYS A 106 14.11 5.60 12.72
N ILE A 107 14.74 5.05 11.70
CA ILE A 107 15.10 5.79 10.49
C ILE A 107 13.82 6.21 9.75
N TYR A 108 12.79 5.37 9.72
CA TYR A 108 11.50 5.73 9.13
C TYR A 108 10.86 6.95 9.80
N GLY A 109 10.85 7.00 11.13
CA GLY A 109 10.40 8.18 11.86
C GLY A 109 11.24 9.43 11.57
N GLU A 110 12.57 9.29 11.47
CA GLU A 110 13.49 10.40 11.15
C GLU A 110 13.29 10.94 9.72
N ILE A 111 12.93 10.08 8.76
CA ILE A 111 12.54 10.47 7.39
C ILE A 111 11.21 11.23 7.36
N GLY A 112 10.40 11.10 8.42
CA GLY A 112 9.10 11.75 8.55
C GLY A 112 7.91 10.83 8.25
N ILE A 113 8.12 9.51 8.09
CA ILE A 113 7.03 8.56 7.97
C ILE A 113 6.26 8.56 9.30
N ASN A 114 4.95 8.79 9.22
CA ASN A 114 4.08 8.93 10.38
C ASN A 114 2.85 7.99 10.34
N ARG A 115 2.69 7.22 9.26
CA ARG A 115 1.69 6.14 9.13
C ARG A 115 2.31 4.88 8.55
N LEU A 116 2.00 3.72 9.14
CA LEU A 116 2.44 2.41 8.64
C LEU A 116 1.24 1.56 8.21
N SER A 117 1.38 0.87 7.08
CA SER A 117 0.42 -0.14 6.61
C SER A 117 1.08 -1.51 6.65
N ILE A 118 0.69 -2.37 7.59
CA ILE A 118 1.37 -3.64 7.82
C ILE A 118 0.56 -4.78 7.22
N GLY A 119 1.21 -5.53 6.32
CA GLY A 119 0.63 -6.69 5.64
C GLY A 119 0.42 -7.91 6.53
N ILE A 120 -0.57 -7.90 7.42
CA ILE A 120 -0.85 -8.99 8.38
C ILE A 120 -1.49 -10.19 7.69
N GLN A 121 -2.48 -9.94 6.84
CA GLN A 121 -3.35 -10.86 6.10
C GLN A 121 -4.24 -11.74 6.99
N SER A 122 -3.66 -12.47 7.94
CA SER A 122 -4.36 -13.33 8.89
C SER A 122 -3.48 -13.57 10.12
N LEU A 123 -4.09 -13.89 11.27
CA LEU A 123 -3.38 -14.43 12.43
C LEU A 123 -3.49 -15.95 12.56
N ASN A 124 -3.97 -16.64 11.51
CA ASN A 124 -3.92 -18.09 11.41
C ASN A 124 -2.72 -18.54 10.55
N ASP A 125 -1.77 -19.24 11.17
CA ASP A 125 -0.53 -19.69 10.53
C ASP A 125 -0.77 -20.65 9.34
N ASN A 126 -1.84 -21.43 9.35
CA ASN A 126 -2.18 -22.31 8.22
C ASN A 126 -2.70 -21.49 7.04
N ILE A 127 -3.52 -20.47 7.30
CA ILE A 127 -4.01 -19.54 6.27
C ILE A 127 -2.84 -18.76 5.66
N LEU A 128 -1.93 -18.23 6.48
CA LEU A 128 -0.72 -17.52 6.02
C LEU A 128 0.16 -18.38 5.11
N LYS A 129 0.40 -19.65 5.48
CA LYS A 129 1.17 -20.59 4.66
C LYS A 129 0.52 -20.85 3.29
N ARG A 130 -0.82 -20.95 3.23
CA ARG A 130 -1.54 -21.20 1.98
C ARG A 130 -1.36 -20.08 0.97
N ILE A 131 -1.41 -18.83 1.43
CA ILE A 131 -1.21 -17.65 0.57
C ILE A 131 0.28 -17.31 0.35
N GLY A 132 1.19 -18.14 0.87
CA GLY A 132 2.63 -18.06 0.62
C GLY A 132 3.34 -16.97 1.42
N ARG A 133 2.73 -16.49 2.51
CA ARG A 133 3.38 -15.53 3.41
C ARG A 133 4.56 -16.18 4.13
N ILE A 134 5.63 -15.39 4.28
CA ILE A 134 6.88 -15.83 4.93
C ILE A 134 6.88 -15.56 6.43
N HIS A 135 5.90 -14.80 6.92
CA HIS A 135 5.71 -14.48 8.33
C HIS A 135 4.65 -15.40 8.96
N ASN A 136 4.70 -15.56 10.28
CA ASN A 136 3.65 -16.18 11.08
C ASN A 136 2.91 -15.16 11.96
N SER A 137 1.83 -15.59 12.61
CA SER A 137 1.01 -14.75 13.50
C SER A 137 1.81 -14.07 14.62
N LYS A 138 2.77 -14.78 15.22
CA LYS A 138 3.64 -14.23 16.27
C LYS A 138 4.52 -13.09 15.74
N GLU A 139 5.14 -13.28 14.58
CA GLU A 139 5.98 -12.25 13.94
C GLU A 139 5.14 -11.02 13.52
N ALA A 140 3.92 -11.24 13.02
CA ALA A 140 2.97 -10.18 12.71
C ALA A 140 2.61 -9.34 13.95
N LEU A 141 2.26 -9.98 15.06
CA LEU A 141 1.95 -9.28 16.32
C LEU A 141 3.19 -8.58 16.90
N GLN A 142 4.37 -9.18 16.80
CA GLN A 142 5.62 -8.57 17.23
C GLN A 142 5.96 -7.32 16.42
N ALA A 143 5.74 -7.32 15.10
CA ALA A 143 5.96 -6.15 14.27
C ALA A 143 5.05 -4.97 14.66
N ILE A 144 3.78 -5.25 14.97
CA ILE A 144 2.84 -4.26 15.51
C ILE A 144 3.36 -3.73 16.86
N ASP A 145 3.73 -4.61 17.78
CA ASP A 145 4.23 -4.22 19.09
C ASP A 145 5.50 -3.36 19.00
N SER A 146 6.40 -3.68 18.07
CA SER A 146 7.60 -2.89 17.80
C SER A 146 7.27 -1.50 17.27
N ALA A 147 6.34 -1.39 16.30
CA ALA A 147 5.91 -0.12 15.75
C ALA A 147 5.26 0.78 16.84
N ILE A 148 4.37 0.21 17.66
CA ILE A 148 3.75 0.91 18.79
C ILE A 148 4.80 1.34 19.81
N SER A 149 5.72 0.45 20.18
CA SER A 149 6.77 0.72 21.17
C SER A 149 7.72 1.82 20.72
N PHE A 150 7.95 1.94 19.41
CA PHE A 150 8.72 3.04 18.84
C PHE A 150 7.97 4.38 18.90
N GLY A 151 6.65 4.35 18.83
CA GLY A 151 5.79 5.54 18.91
C GLY A 151 4.93 5.80 17.68
N PHE A 152 4.80 4.85 16.75
CA PHE A 152 3.83 4.97 15.66
C PHE A 152 2.40 4.86 16.22
N GLU A 153 1.63 5.93 16.10
CA GLU A 153 0.23 5.97 16.55
C GLU A 153 -0.79 5.64 15.45
N ASN A 154 -0.41 5.87 14.18
CA ASN A 154 -1.24 5.62 13.01
C ASN A 154 -0.75 4.36 12.29
N ILE A 155 -1.29 3.22 12.70
CA ILE A 155 -0.94 1.91 12.15
C ILE A 155 -2.21 1.30 11.55
N ASN A 156 -2.10 0.92 10.28
CA ASN A 156 -3.02 0.05 9.59
C ASN A 156 -2.55 -1.41 9.64
N ALA A 157 -3.49 -2.33 9.80
CA ALA A 157 -3.29 -3.75 9.56
C ALA A 157 -4.10 -4.19 8.32
N ASP A 158 -3.41 -4.70 7.30
CA ASP A 158 -4.05 -5.31 6.14
C ASP A 158 -4.52 -6.71 6.49
N VAL A 159 -5.79 -7.01 6.29
CA VAL A 159 -6.44 -8.28 6.61
C VAL A 159 -7.24 -8.76 5.39
N MET A 160 -7.06 -10.03 5.04
CA MET A 160 -7.74 -10.65 3.92
C MET A 160 -8.79 -11.65 4.40
N PHE A 161 -9.97 -11.60 3.76
CA PHE A 161 -10.97 -12.67 3.84
C PHE A 161 -11.07 -13.42 2.50
N ASN A 162 -11.92 -14.43 2.42
CA ASN A 162 -12.12 -15.27 1.22
C ASN A 162 -10.89 -16.13 0.84
N ILE A 163 -10.06 -16.53 1.81
CA ILE A 163 -8.91 -17.41 1.56
C ILE A 163 -9.36 -18.88 1.57
N PRO A 164 -8.83 -19.77 0.71
CA PRO A 164 -9.13 -21.21 0.77
C PRO A 164 -8.98 -21.80 2.17
N GLU A 165 -10.01 -22.53 2.62
CA GLU A 165 -10.14 -23.14 3.95
C GLU A 165 -10.16 -22.16 5.13
N GLN A 166 -10.29 -20.85 4.88
CA GLN A 166 -10.56 -19.86 5.92
C GLN A 166 -11.97 -20.03 6.45
N THR A 167 -12.14 -19.78 7.74
CA THR A 167 -13.42 -19.85 8.44
C THR A 167 -13.83 -18.47 8.97
N VAL A 168 -15.09 -18.32 9.34
CA VAL A 168 -15.58 -17.11 10.01
C VAL A 168 -14.87 -16.90 11.36
N ASP A 169 -14.52 -17.98 12.06
CA ASP A 169 -13.77 -17.92 13.32
C ASP A 169 -12.35 -17.36 13.12
N ASP A 170 -11.68 -17.67 12.01
CA ASP A 170 -10.37 -17.09 11.68
C ASP A 170 -10.43 -15.56 11.51
N ILE A 171 -11.53 -15.06 10.93
CA ILE A 171 -11.79 -13.62 10.79
C ILE A 171 -12.02 -12.99 12.16
N ASN A 172 -12.92 -13.57 12.96
CA ASN A 172 -13.24 -13.07 14.28
C ASN A 172 -12.01 -13.01 15.20
N ASP A 173 -11.21 -14.06 15.20
CA ASP A 173 -9.97 -14.14 15.97
C ASP A 173 -8.95 -13.10 15.51
N THR A 174 -8.68 -13.03 14.21
CA THR A 174 -7.73 -12.05 13.63
C THR A 174 -8.12 -10.62 13.99
N ILE A 175 -9.37 -10.22 13.74
CA ILE A 175 -9.84 -8.86 13.99
C ILE A 175 -9.86 -8.54 15.48
N SER A 176 -10.31 -9.48 16.34
CA SER A 176 -10.38 -9.26 17.79
C SER A 176 -8.99 -9.06 18.41
N GLN A 177 -7.98 -9.81 17.95
CA GLN A 177 -6.61 -9.64 18.41
C GLN A 177 -6.01 -8.31 17.96
N LEU A 178 -6.24 -7.88 16.71
CA LEU A 178 -5.79 -6.57 16.21
C LEU A 178 -6.42 -5.40 16.99
N ILE A 179 -7.72 -5.50 17.30
CA ILE A 179 -8.40 -4.52 18.16
C ILE A 179 -7.79 -4.51 19.57
N THR A 180 -7.44 -5.67 20.12
CA THR A 180 -6.76 -5.78 21.42
C THR A 180 -5.39 -5.08 21.41
N LYS A 181 -4.69 -5.09 20.27
CA LYS A 181 -3.46 -4.31 20.03
C LYS A 181 -3.70 -2.82 19.82
N LYS A 182 -4.95 -2.34 19.91
CA LYS A 182 -5.35 -0.95 19.68
C LYS A 182 -5.03 -0.43 18.28
N ILE A 183 -5.07 -1.31 17.28
CA ILE A 183 -5.02 -0.90 15.88
C ILE A 183 -6.24 -0.02 15.57
N ARG A 184 -6.01 1.13 14.94
CA ARG A 184 -7.04 2.16 14.68
C ARG A 184 -7.51 2.17 13.23
N HIS A 185 -6.86 1.42 12.37
CA HIS A 185 -7.22 1.29 10.96
C HIS A 185 -7.00 -0.16 10.52
N ILE A 186 -7.98 -0.76 9.85
CA ILE A 186 -7.88 -2.10 9.29
C ILE A 186 -8.36 -2.03 7.84
N SER A 187 -7.46 -2.33 6.92
CA SER A 187 -7.83 -2.69 5.55
C SER A 187 -8.38 -4.11 5.58
N PHE A 188 -9.63 -4.30 5.23
CA PHE A 188 -10.33 -5.58 5.26
C PHE A 188 -10.95 -5.87 3.89
N TYR A 189 -10.30 -6.73 3.11
CA TYR A 189 -10.64 -6.95 1.71
C TYR A 189 -10.65 -8.43 1.33
N SER A 190 -11.44 -8.75 0.30
CA SER A 190 -11.56 -10.11 -0.23
C SER A 190 -10.33 -10.49 -1.03
N LEU A 191 -9.85 -11.72 -0.87
CA LEU A 191 -8.92 -12.33 -1.80
C LEU A 191 -9.60 -12.51 -3.17
N LYS A 192 -9.16 -11.72 -4.14
CA LYS A 192 -9.49 -11.91 -5.56
C LYS A 192 -8.35 -12.63 -6.26
N LEU A 193 -8.70 -13.57 -7.15
CA LEU A 193 -7.74 -14.31 -7.95
C LEU A 193 -7.70 -13.74 -9.36
N GLU A 194 -6.63 -13.01 -9.66
CA GLU A 194 -6.41 -12.41 -10.97
C GLU A 194 -5.72 -13.36 -11.94
N GLU A 195 -6.08 -13.27 -13.22
CA GLU A 195 -5.45 -14.06 -14.27
C GLU A 195 -3.94 -13.78 -14.32
N GLY A 196 -3.13 -14.84 -14.49
CA GLY A 196 -1.67 -14.76 -14.47
C GLY A 196 -1.05 -14.94 -13.07
N THR A 197 -1.84 -14.95 -11.99
CA THR A 197 -1.33 -15.26 -10.65
C THR A 197 -1.18 -16.78 -10.42
N PRO A 198 -0.18 -17.24 -9.64
CA PRO A 198 -0.06 -18.65 -9.28
C PRO A 198 -1.32 -19.25 -8.65
N MET A 199 -2.01 -18.51 -7.77
CA MET A 199 -3.24 -18.99 -7.14
C MET A 199 -4.41 -19.10 -8.12
N TYR A 200 -4.51 -18.22 -9.12
CA TYR A 200 -5.48 -18.39 -10.21
C TYR A 200 -5.24 -19.70 -10.97
N SER A 201 -3.99 -20.05 -11.28
CA SER A 201 -3.65 -21.34 -11.89
C SER A 201 -4.03 -22.52 -10.98
N LEU A 202 -3.78 -22.43 -9.67
CA LEU A 202 -4.19 -23.48 -8.72
C LEU A 202 -5.71 -23.68 -8.69
N LYS A 203 -6.48 -22.60 -8.74
CA LYS A 203 -7.96 -22.65 -8.81
C LYS A 203 -8.41 -23.31 -10.12
N LYS A 204 -7.86 -22.87 -11.25
CA LYS A 204 -8.15 -23.40 -12.59
C LYS A 204 -7.87 -24.91 -12.67
N ASP A 205 -6.76 -25.35 -12.07
CA ASP A 205 -6.36 -26.75 -11.99
C ASP A 205 -7.10 -27.57 -10.91
N LYS A 206 -8.07 -26.96 -10.19
CA LYS A 206 -8.83 -27.57 -9.08
C LYS A 206 -7.95 -28.06 -7.93
N LYS A 207 -6.77 -27.45 -7.74
CA LYS A 207 -5.85 -27.74 -6.62
C LYS A 207 -6.23 -26.98 -5.34
N ILE A 208 -6.98 -25.89 -5.49
CA ILE A 208 -7.60 -25.16 -4.38
C ILE A 208 -9.08 -24.95 -4.70
N VAL A 209 -9.89 -24.81 -3.65
CA VAL A 209 -11.31 -24.48 -3.73
C VAL A 209 -11.50 -23.15 -3.00
N MET A 210 -12.11 -22.18 -3.68
CA MET A 210 -12.45 -20.90 -3.06
C MET A 210 -13.72 -21.06 -2.23
N PRO A 211 -13.88 -20.28 -1.14
CA PRO A 211 -15.16 -20.18 -0.46
C PRO A 211 -16.29 -19.83 -1.44
N GLU A 212 -17.49 -20.34 -1.16
CA GLU A 212 -18.71 -19.95 -1.88
C GLU A 212 -19.10 -18.50 -1.53
N GLU A 213 -19.84 -17.83 -2.41
CA GLU A 213 -20.21 -16.41 -2.23
C GLU A 213 -20.95 -16.13 -0.91
N ASP A 214 -21.78 -17.07 -0.45
CA ASP A 214 -22.50 -16.93 0.83
C ASP A 214 -21.53 -16.96 2.02
N LEU A 215 -20.52 -17.82 1.98
CA LEU A 215 -19.49 -17.88 3.02
C LEU A 215 -18.57 -16.65 2.97
N GLU A 216 -18.20 -16.17 1.79
CA GLU A 216 -17.46 -14.91 1.63
C GLU A 216 -18.22 -13.74 2.26
N ARG A 217 -19.54 -13.67 2.02
CA ARG A 217 -20.40 -12.62 2.58
C ARG A 217 -20.51 -12.74 4.10
N GLU A 218 -20.62 -13.95 4.63
CA GLU A 218 -20.60 -14.20 6.08
C GLU A 218 -19.27 -13.73 6.71
N MET A 219 -18.13 -14.02 6.09
CA MET A 219 -16.81 -13.54 6.53
C MET A 219 -16.74 -12.00 6.56
N TYR A 220 -17.22 -11.35 5.49
CA TYR A 220 -17.25 -9.90 5.42
C TYR A 220 -18.08 -9.28 6.56
N TYR A 221 -19.31 -9.78 6.78
CA TYR A 221 -20.16 -9.26 7.85
C TYR A 221 -19.61 -9.57 9.24
N ALA A 222 -18.97 -10.73 9.45
CA ALA A 222 -18.34 -11.06 10.72
C ALA A 222 -17.25 -10.04 11.09
N GLY A 223 -16.30 -9.78 10.19
CA GLY A 223 -15.24 -8.79 10.41
C GLY A 223 -15.80 -7.39 10.62
N ARG A 224 -16.71 -6.96 9.75
CA ARG A 224 -17.39 -5.65 9.84
C ARG A 224 -18.09 -5.44 11.18
N ASN A 225 -18.90 -6.40 11.61
CA ASN A 225 -19.69 -6.26 12.84
C ASN A 225 -18.79 -6.14 14.09
N VAL A 226 -17.67 -6.88 14.12
CA VAL A 226 -16.69 -6.78 15.21
C VAL A 226 -16.01 -5.42 15.19
N MET A 227 -15.58 -4.93 14.02
CA MET A 227 -14.94 -3.63 13.87
C MET A 227 -15.86 -2.47 14.27
N GLU A 228 -17.08 -2.43 13.75
CA GLU A 228 -18.06 -1.38 14.05
C GLU A 228 -18.41 -1.33 15.55
N LYS A 229 -18.56 -2.48 16.20
CA LYS A 229 -18.80 -2.57 17.66
C LYS A 229 -17.69 -1.92 18.49
N HIS A 230 -16.47 -1.84 17.95
CA HIS A 230 -15.31 -1.23 18.60
C HIS A 230 -14.96 0.16 18.03
N GLY A 231 -15.84 0.74 17.21
CA GLY A 231 -15.69 2.09 16.70
C GLY A 231 -14.78 2.23 15.48
N LEU A 232 -14.39 1.12 14.84
CA LEU A 232 -13.77 1.15 13.52
C LEU A 232 -14.88 1.13 12.47
N MET A 233 -15.14 2.28 11.87
CA MET A 233 -16.23 2.46 10.90
C MET A 233 -15.70 2.30 9.48
N GLN A 234 -16.50 1.67 8.63
CA GLN A 234 -16.22 1.62 7.20
C GLN A 234 -16.29 3.04 6.63
N TYR A 235 -15.21 3.51 6.00
CA TYR A 235 -15.18 4.84 5.35
C TYR A 235 -15.05 4.77 3.83
N GLU A 236 -14.64 3.62 3.29
CA GLU A 236 -14.70 3.27 1.87
C GLU A 236 -14.83 1.73 1.71
N ILE A 237 -14.71 1.18 0.50
CA ILE A 237 -15.03 -0.23 0.21
C ILE A 237 -14.27 -1.22 1.10
N SER A 238 -12.98 -1.03 1.29
CA SER A 238 -12.05 -2.02 1.87
C SER A 238 -11.41 -1.58 3.19
N ASN A 239 -11.78 -0.45 3.78
CA ASN A 239 -11.06 0.15 4.90
C ASN A 239 -12.02 0.61 5.99
N PHE A 240 -11.60 0.29 7.21
CA PHE A 240 -12.29 0.58 8.45
C PHE A 240 -11.35 1.35 9.36
N ALA A 241 -11.80 2.46 9.93
CA ALA A 241 -10.96 3.26 10.81
C ALA A 241 -11.75 3.85 11.98
N VAL A 242 -11.04 4.08 13.08
CA VAL A 242 -11.47 5.04 14.08
C VAL A 242 -11.47 6.42 13.42
N LYS A 243 -12.49 7.23 13.71
CA LYS A 243 -12.60 8.59 13.17
C LYS A 243 -11.30 9.38 13.39
N GLY A 244 -10.77 9.97 12.32
CA GLY A 244 -9.50 10.71 12.30
C GLY A 244 -8.28 9.86 11.94
N TYR A 245 -8.43 8.56 11.73
CA TYR A 245 -7.37 7.64 11.30
C TYR A 245 -7.59 7.11 9.87
N GLU A 246 -8.58 7.63 9.14
CA GLU A 246 -8.79 7.32 7.73
C GLU A 246 -7.54 7.67 6.92
N CYS A 247 -7.12 6.79 6.01
CA CYS A 247 -5.97 7.07 5.14
C CYS A 247 -6.29 8.25 4.21
N ARG A 248 -5.59 9.38 4.38
CA ARG A 248 -5.79 10.60 3.59
C ARG A 248 -5.56 10.32 2.11
N HIS A 249 -4.49 9.58 1.79
CA HIS A 249 -4.17 9.26 0.40
C HIS A 249 -5.24 8.39 -0.25
N ASN A 250 -5.75 7.37 0.44
CA ASN A 250 -6.82 6.51 -0.09
C ASN A 250 -8.09 7.31 -0.39
N LEU A 251 -8.44 8.28 0.47
CA LEU A 251 -9.61 9.13 0.27
C LEU A 251 -9.52 10.00 -0.99
N LYS A 252 -8.31 10.33 -1.48
CA LYS A 252 -8.14 11.12 -2.69
C LYS A 252 -8.70 10.41 -3.92
N TYR A 253 -8.47 9.11 -4.05
CA TYR A 253 -9.04 8.30 -5.13
C TYR A 253 -10.58 8.37 -5.12
N TRP A 254 -11.19 8.22 -3.95
CA TRP A 254 -12.65 8.21 -3.79
C TRP A 254 -13.31 9.56 -3.99
N LYS A 255 -12.59 10.64 -3.67
CA LYS A 255 -13.07 12.02 -3.82
C LYS A 255 -12.67 12.65 -5.16
N GLN A 256 -11.99 11.90 -6.02
CA GLN A 256 -11.40 12.42 -7.26
C GLN A 256 -10.55 13.68 -6.98
N GLU A 257 -9.77 13.64 -5.90
CA GLU A 257 -8.77 14.66 -5.62
C GLU A 257 -7.49 14.33 -6.38
N GLU A 258 -6.69 15.36 -6.67
CA GLU A 258 -5.51 15.19 -7.51
C GLU A 258 -4.36 14.53 -6.76
N TYR A 259 -3.68 13.64 -7.48
CA TYR A 259 -2.47 12.99 -7.04
C TYR A 259 -1.58 12.67 -8.24
N ILE A 260 -0.27 12.65 -7.99
CA ILE A 260 0.73 12.16 -8.95
C ILE A 260 1.29 10.83 -8.48
N GLY A 261 1.41 9.89 -9.40
CA GLY A 261 2.10 8.62 -9.22
C GLY A 261 3.53 8.70 -9.71
N ILE A 262 4.44 8.15 -8.92
CA ILE A 262 5.88 8.04 -9.20
C ILE A 262 6.26 6.57 -9.24
N GLY A 263 7.08 6.16 -10.19
CA GLY A 263 7.51 4.76 -10.34
C GLY A 263 6.72 3.96 -11.38
N PRO A 264 7.17 2.73 -11.71
CA PRO A 264 6.52 1.90 -12.73
C PRO A 264 5.10 1.51 -12.31
N SER A 265 4.19 1.38 -13.27
CA SER A 265 2.76 1.13 -13.05
C SER A 265 2.04 2.17 -12.18
N ALA A 266 2.69 3.26 -11.75
CA ALA A 266 2.06 4.26 -10.91
C ALA A 266 1.01 5.05 -11.71
N HIS A 267 -0.19 5.17 -11.14
CA HIS A 267 -1.26 5.96 -11.71
C HIS A 267 -1.26 7.37 -11.13
N SER A 268 -1.78 8.32 -11.91
CA SER A 268 -1.99 9.71 -11.51
C SER A 268 -3.39 10.16 -11.90
N PHE A 269 -3.93 11.11 -11.15
CA PHE A 269 -5.08 11.90 -11.55
C PHE A 269 -4.75 13.37 -11.35
N LEU A 270 -4.62 14.12 -12.44
CA LEU A 270 -4.19 15.51 -12.40
C LEU A 270 -4.83 16.30 -13.55
N GLY A 271 -5.44 17.44 -13.25
CA GLY A 271 -6.06 18.29 -14.25
C GLY A 271 -7.16 17.57 -15.03
N ASN A 272 -7.97 16.76 -14.34
CA ASN A 272 -9.02 15.90 -14.91
C ASN A 272 -8.52 14.82 -15.88
N VAL A 273 -7.22 14.52 -15.89
CA VAL A 273 -6.64 13.44 -16.70
C VAL A 273 -6.15 12.32 -15.80
N ARG A 274 -6.57 11.09 -16.10
CA ARG A 274 -5.97 9.87 -15.55
C ARG A 274 -4.92 9.36 -16.51
N PHE A 275 -3.73 9.11 -15.98
CA PHE A 275 -2.63 8.52 -16.74
C PHE A 275 -1.81 7.60 -15.86
N SER A 276 -1.00 6.74 -16.46
CA SER A 276 -0.05 5.90 -15.74
C SER A 276 1.33 5.93 -16.35
N ASN A 277 2.32 5.61 -15.53
CA ASN A 277 3.66 5.29 -16.01
C ASN A 277 3.68 3.92 -16.71
N PRO A 278 4.74 3.62 -17.49
CA PRO A 278 4.94 2.30 -18.07
C PRO A 278 4.98 1.24 -16.98
N SER A 279 4.44 0.07 -17.27
CA SER A 279 4.33 -0.99 -16.27
C SER A 279 5.68 -1.61 -15.94
N GLU A 280 6.55 -1.77 -16.94
CA GLU A 280 7.83 -2.45 -16.77
C GLU A 280 8.92 -1.51 -16.23
N LEU A 281 9.69 -2.02 -15.26
CA LEU A 281 10.76 -1.27 -14.59
C LEU A 281 11.80 -0.76 -15.60
N THR A 282 12.17 -1.58 -16.59
CA THR A 282 13.15 -1.20 -17.61
C THR A 282 12.64 -0.03 -18.47
N GLU A 283 11.38 -0.08 -18.90
CA GLU A 283 10.76 0.98 -19.71
C GLU A 283 10.64 2.28 -18.91
N TYR A 284 10.26 2.18 -17.64
CA TYR A 284 10.22 3.29 -16.71
C TYR A 284 11.61 3.94 -16.51
N ILE A 285 12.65 3.14 -16.30
CA ILE A 285 14.03 3.65 -16.15
C ILE A 285 14.49 4.37 -17.42
N THR A 286 14.31 3.77 -18.59
CA THR A 286 14.69 4.38 -19.87
C THR A 286 13.96 5.69 -20.14
N SER A 287 12.68 5.78 -19.76
CA SER A 287 11.92 7.03 -19.86
C SER A 287 12.55 8.16 -19.03
N GLY A 288 13.00 7.83 -17.81
CA GLY A 288 13.67 8.78 -16.93
C GLY A 288 15.03 9.26 -17.45
N GLU A 289 15.79 8.42 -18.15
CA GLU A 289 17.07 8.79 -18.78
C GLU A 289 16.90 9.77 -19.94
N ASN A 290 15.81 9.65 -20.69
CA ASN A 290 15.49 10.53 -21.82
C ASN A 290 14.92 11.89 -21.38
N GLY A 291 14.65 12.09 -20.09
CA GLY A 291 14.04 13.30 -19.53
C GLY A 291 12.57 13.50 -19.92
N VAL A 292 11.97 12.51 -20.57
CA VAL A 292 10.55 12.49 -20.96
C VAL A 292 9.97 11.21 -20.36
N PHE A 293 9.26 11.36 -19.25
CA PHE A 293 8.49 10.25 -18.68
C PHE A 293 7.33 9.96 -19.63
N GLU A 294 7.43 8.87 -20.40
CA GLU A 294 6.35 8.37 -21.21
C GLU A 294 5.15 8.07 -20.31
N ARG A 295 3.95 8.50 -20.72
CA ARG A 295 2.73 8.35 -19.94
C ARG A 295 1.65 7.76 -20.82
N ASN A 296 0.95 6.78 -20.28
CA ASN A 296 -0.22 6.20 -20.91
C ASN A 296 -1.45 6.96 -20.43
N THR A 297 -2.03 7.82 -21.28
CA THR A 297 -3.32 8.44 -20.98
C THR A 297 -4.40 7.37 -20.97
N LEU A 298 -5.13 7.28 -19.86
CA LEU A 298 -6.16 6.27 -19.65
C LEU A 298 -7.55 6.85 -19.86
N GLU A 299 -7.77 8.07 -19.37
CA GLU A 299 -9.07 8.74 -19.37
C GLU A 299 -8.89 10.26 -19.26
N GLU A 300 -9.70 11.01 -19.99
CA GLU A 300 -9.87 12.46 -19.82
C GLU A 300 -11.32 12.69 -19.36
N MET A 301 -11.50 13.32 -18.20
CA MET A 301 -12.82 13.60 -17.64
C MET A 301 -13.31 14.96 -18.13
N ASP A 302 -14.54 15.00 -18.66
CA ASP A 302 -15.18 16.26 -19.04
C ASP A 302 -15.59 17.05 -17.78
N GLU A 303 -15.70 18.38 -17.87
CA GLU A 303 -16.11 19.26 -16.75
C GLU A 303 -17.52 18.94 -16.18
N ASN A 304 -18.25 17.98 -16.75
CA ASN A 304 -19.61 17.60 -16.39
C ASN A 304 -19.75 16.17 -15.81
N ASP A 305 -18.65 15.42 -15.66
CA ASP A 305 -18.62 14.06 -15.06
C ASP A 305 -18.26 14.09 -13.56
#